data_AF-A0A538NGT1-F1
#
_entry.id   AF-A0A538NGT1-F1
#
_cell.length_a   1.000
_cell.length_b   1.000
_cell.length_c   1.000
_cell.angle_alpha   90.00
_cell.angle_beta   90.00
_cell.angle_gamma   90.00
#
_symmetry.space_group_name_H-M   'P 1'
#
loop_
_entity.id
_entity.type
_entity.pdbx_description
1 polymer ?
#
loop_
_entity_poly.entity_id
_entity_poly.type
_entity_poly.pdbx_seq_one_letter_code
_entity_poly.pdbx_strand_id
1 'polypeptide(L)' 'MSPRVHWTDYTESIPAFLIIIGIPLSYSIADGLALGFISYPIINAFSGRGRDISWVTYVLAIALVLYFVFVRSQMG' A
#
# COMPACT_ATOMS: atom_id res chain seq x y z
N MET A 1 10.79 10.05 -18.11
CA MET A 1 10.46 8.89 -17.26
C MET A 1 8.94 8.83 -17.16
N SER A 2 8.27 7.94 -17.88
CA SER A 2 6.81 7.78 -17.73
C SER A 2 6.59 6.91 -16.48
N PRO A 3 5.91 7.38 -15.41
CA PRO A 3 5.54 6.53 -14.30
C PRO A 3 4.46 5.57 -14.81
N ARG A 4 4.90 4.40 -15.29
CA ARG A 4 4.01 3.37 -15.84
C ARG A 4 3.82 2.32 -14.77
N VAL A 5 2.58 2.18 -14.30
CA VAL A 5 2.16 1.00 -13.57
C VAL A 5 2.04 -0.13 -14.60
N HIS A 6 2.70 -1.25 -14.35
CA HIS A 6 2.57 -2.43 -15.19
C HIS A 6 1.25 -3.12 -14.87
N TRP A 7 0.18 -2.74 -15.58
CA TRP A 7 -1.18 -3.23 -15.32
C TRP A 7 -1.35 -4.76 -15.47
N THR A 8 -0.46 -5.42 -16.21
CA THR A 8 -0.42 -6.90 -16.33
C THR A 8 0.23 -7.59 -15.13
N ASP A 9 0.95 -6.84 -14.28
CA ASP A 9 1.57 -7.36 -13.07
C ASP A 9 0.69 -7.07 -11.85
N TYR A 10 0.10 -8.10 -11.27
CA TYR A 10 -0.76 -7.99 -10.09
C TYR A 10 -0.04 -7.42 -8.87
N THR A 11 1.28 -7.55 -8.80
CA THR A 11 2.09 -7.01 -7.71
C THR A 11 2.19 -5.49 -7.72
N GLU A 12 1.90 -4.85 -8.86
CA GLU A 12 1.83 -3.39 -9.01
C GLU A 12 0.41 -2.89 -9.22
N SER A 13 -0.38 -3.60 -10.03
CA SER A 13 -1.71 -3.15 -10.45
C SER A 13 -2.73 -3.16 -9.32
N ILE A 14 -2.68 -4.16 -8.42
CA ILE A 14 -3.59 -4.23 -7.27
C ILE A 14 -3.30 -3.09 -6.28
N PRO A 15 -2.05 -2.86 -5.82
CA PRO A 15 -1.75 -1.70 -4.97
C PRO A 15 -2.13 -0.37 -5.60
N ALA A 16 -1.84 -0.16 -6.89
CA ALA A 16 -2.22 1.06 -7.59
C ALA A 16 -3.74 1.26 -7.64
N PHE A 17 -4.48 0.19 -7.96
CA PHE A 17 -5.94 0.21 -7.94
C PHE A 17 -6.50 0.55 -6.56
N LEU A 18 -5.94 -0.07 -5.52
CA LEU A 18 -6.30 0.18 -4.12
C LEU A 18 -6.10 1.64 -3.71
N ILE A 19 -5.04 2.31 -4.20
CA ILE A 19 -4.85 3.75 -4.00
C ILE A 19 -5.95 4.53 -4.70
N ILE A 20 -6.17 4.26 -5.99
CA ILE A 20 -7.12 4.99 -6.84
C ILE A 20 -8.53 4.94 -6.24
N ILE A 21 -8.97 3.78 -5.76
CA ILE A 21 -10.29 3.65 -5.13
C ILE A 21 -10.29 4.09 -3.66
N GLY A 22 -9.18 3.88 -2.96
CA GLY A 22 -9.09 4.11 -1.51
C GLY A 22 -9.20 5.59 -1.17
N ILE A 23 -8.67 6.48 -2.01
CA ILE A 23 -8.74 7.93 -1.81
C ILE A 23 -10.19 8.45 -1.74
N PRO A 24 -11.05 8.24 -2.76
CA PRO A 24 -12.43 8.70 -2.69
C PRO A 24 -13.25 7.94 -1.64
N LEU A 25 -12.99 6.65 -1.41
CA LEU A 25 -13.76 5.86 -0.44
C LEU A 25 -13.49 6.27 1.02
N SER A 26 -12.26 6.65 1.33
CA SER A 26 -11.87 7.12 2.67
C SER A 26 -12.05 8.61 2.88
N TYR A 27 -12.41 9.37 1.83
CA TYR A 27 -12.37 10.83 1.80
C TYR A 27 -11.01 11.42 2.25
N SER A 28 -9.94 10.63 2.13
CA SER A 28 -8.59 10.96 2.62
C SER A 28 -7.54 10.47 1.65
N ILE A 29 -6.78 11.40 1.07
CA ILE A 29 -5.64 11.06 0.21
C ILE A 29 -4.62 10.22 0.99
N ALA A 30 -4.38 10.59 2.24
CA ALA A 30 -3.42 9.91 3.11
C ALA A 30 -3.83 8.45 3.37
N ASP A 31 -5.11 8.19 3.63
CA ASP A 31 -5.59 6.84 3.90
C ASP A 31 -5.54 5.95 2.65
N GLY A 32 -5.97 6.49 1.50
CA GLY A 32 -5.91 5.77 0.23
C GLY A 32 -4.48 5.40 -0.16
N LEU A 33 -3.53 6.34 0.01
CA LEU A 33 -2.11 6.08 -0.19
C LEU A 33 -1.59 5.02 0.78
N ALA A 34 -1.91 5.14 2.06
CA ALA A 34 -1.47 4.20 3.08
C ALA A 34 -1.97 2.78 2.80
N LEU A 35 -3.23 2.63 2.38
CA LEU A 35 -3.82 1.34 2.02
C LEU A 35 -3.05 0.69 0.86
N GLY A 36 -2.73 1.46 -0.18
CA GLY A 36 -1.87 1.01 -1.27
C GLY A 36 -0.47 0.60 -0.83
N PHE A 37 0.21 1.46 -0.05
CA PHE A 37 1.57 1.21 0.41
C PHE A 37 1.68 0.02 1.36
N ILE A 38 0.66 -0.24 2.16
CA ILE A 38 0.58 -1.45 3.00
C ILE A 38 0.39 -2.69 2.11
N SER A 39 -0.49 -2.62 1.11
CA SER A 39 -0.81 -3.76 0.25
C SER A 39 0.36 -4.20 -0.64
N TYR A 40 1.20 -3.28 -1.09
CA TYR A 40 2.32 -3.56 -2.01
C TYR A 40 3.29 -4.63 -1.49
N PRO A 41 3.95 -4.48 -0.33
CA PRO A 41 4.84 -5.50 0.20
C PRO A 41 4.12 -6.79 0.61
N ILE A 42 2.84 -6.71 1.01
CA ILE A 42 2.03 -7.89 1.34
C ILE A 42 1.82 -8.75 0.10
N ILE A 43 1.34 -8.14 -1.00
CA ILE A 43 1.08 -8.86 -2.25
C ILE A 43 2.38 -9.42 -2.82
N ASN A 44 3.46 -8.62 -2.84
CA ASN A 44 4.75 -9.11 -3.30
C ASN A 44 5.31 -10.26 -2.45
N ALA A 45 5.11 -10.24 -1.14
CA ALA A 45 5.49 -11.35 -0.26
C ALA A 45 4.73 -12.65 -0.62
N PHE A 46 3.41 -12.56 -0.84
CA PHE A 46 2.60 -13.71 -1.24
C PHE A 46 2.87 -14.18 -2.67
N SER A 47 3.31 -13.29 -3.57
CA SER A 47 3.70 -13.63 -4.94
C SER A 47 5.12 -14.21 -5.07
N GLY A 48 5.82 -14.46 -3.95
CA GLY A 48 7.18 -15.01 -3.94
C GLY A 48 8.29 -14.01 -4.30
N ARG A 49 7.93 -12.73 -4.51
CA ARG A 49 8.83 -11.61 -4.83
C ARG A 49 9.19 -10.75 -3.63
N GLY A 50 8.93 -11.24 -2.42
CA GLY A 50 9.21 -10.47 -1.20
C GLY A 50 10.68 -10.08 -1.01
N ARG A 51 11.61 -10.81 -1.65
CA ARG A 51 13.05 -10.48 -1.63
C ARG A 51 13.43 -9.34 -2.58
N ASP A 52 12.59 -9.03 -3.56
CA ASP A 52 12.80 -7.94 -4.53
C ASP A 52 12.37 -6.58 -3.95
N ILE A 53 11.61 -6.61 -2.85
CA ILE A 53 11.13 -5.43 -2.13
C ILE A 53 12.20 -4.97 -1.13
N SER A 54 12.51 -3.68 -1.14
CA SER A 54 13.40 -3.08 -0.14
C SER A 54 12.85 -3.26 1.28
N TRP A 55 13.73 -3.59 2.23
CA TRP A 55 13.37 -3.69 3.65
C TRP A 55 12.71 -2.42 4.19
N VAL A 56 13.06 -1.25 3.64
CA VAL A 56 12.46 0.06 4.00
C VAL A 56 10.96 0.09 3.70
N THR A 57 10.53 -0.54 2.60
CA THR A 57 9.12 -0.61 2.21
C THR A 57 8.31 -1.45 3.21
N TYR A 58 8.90 -2.53 3.73
CA TYR A 58 8.28 -3.31 4.81
C TYR A 58 8.18 -2.50 6.10
N VAL A 59 9.22 -1.76 6.48
CA VAL A 59 9.18 -0.88 7.65
C VAL A 59 8.10 0.19 7.51
N LEU A 60 8.00 0.81 6.32
CA LEU A 60 6.95 1.79 6.04
C LEU A 60 5.55 1.18 6.16
N ALA A 61 5.33 -0.01 5.58
CA ALA A 61 4.04 -0.70 5.69
C ALA A 61 3.70 -1.04 7.15
N ILE A 62 4.64 -1.52 7.94
CA ILE A 62 4.44 -1.79 9.37
C ILE A 62 4.11 -0.49 10.11
N ALA A 63 4.84 0.59 9.87
CA ALA A 63 4.59 1.89 10.49
C ALA A 63 3.19 2.43 10.16
N LEU A 64 2.74 2.29 8.91
CA LEU A 64 1.40 2.68 8.49
C LEU A 64 0.31 1.81 9.14
N VAL A 65 0.53 0.50 9.26
CA VAL A 65 -0.39 -0.40 9.98
C VAL A 65 -0.50 0.02 11.46
N LEU A 66 0.62 0.28 12.12
CA LEU A 66 0.64 0.75 13.50
C LEU A 66 -0.10 2.09 13.64
N TYR A 67 0.14 3.03 12.73
CA TYR A 67 -0.59 4.30 12.70
C TYR A 67 -2.11 4.08 12.60
N PHE A 68 -2.58 3.19 11.71
CA PHE A 68 -4.01 2.89 11.59
C PHE A 68 -4.59 2.23 12.85
N VAL A 69 -3.87 1.27 13.42
CA VAL A 69 -4.35 0.49 14.57
C VAL A 69 -4.30 1.29 15.87
N PHE A 70 -3.29 2.14 16.09
CA PHE A 70 -3.11 2.84 17.36
C PHE A 70 -3.58 4.28 17.33
N VAL A 71 -3.36 4.99 16.23
CA VAL A 71 -3.59 6.44 16.17
C VAL A 71 -4.96 6.69 15.55
N ARG A 72 -5.25 6.07 14.41
CA ARG A 72 -6.55 6.28 13.74
C ARG A 72 -7.73 5.65 14.51
N SER A 73 -7.57 4.48 15.11
CA SER A 73 -8.63 3.83 15.90
C SER A 73 -9.09 4.64 17.11
N GLN A 74 -8.20 5.46 17.68
CA GLN A 74 -8.48 6.33 18.83
C GLN A 74 -9.14 7.66 18.43
N MET A 75 -9.10 8.00 17.14
CA MET A 75 -9.70 9.22 16.57
C MET A 75 -11.11 8.99 16.02
N GLY A 76 -11.71 7.81 16.26
CA GLY A 76 -13.08 7.45 15.87
C GLY A 76 -14.08 7.65 17.00
#